data_AF-A0A8J2ICR2-F1
#
_entry.id   AF-A0A8J2ICR2-F1
#
_cell.length_a   1.000
_cell.length_b   1.000
_cell.length_c   1.000
_cell.angle_alpha   90.00
_cell.angle_beta   90.00
_cell.angle_gamma   90.00
#
_symmetry.space_group_name_H-M   'P 1'
#
loop_
_entity.id
_entity.type
_entity.pdbx_description
1 polymer ?
#
loop_
_entity_poly.entity_id
_entity_poly.type
_entity_poly.pdbx_seq_one_letter_code
_entity_poly.pdbx_strand_id
1 'polypeptide(L)'
;MVLAPIERLPVELLQPIFIAAGHEIALIQASTYIAARLSSEYIYHSTCDHYLTEVHGRRAELSAAQTSIFSNRWMTWNFFKSWILRRYGPTGCLCGRTPGNGGCFDAQWPPNFEDTSQMVFSRSHLPQLAVVKGRIPRKLLSGPWTEDKIKFLRFLLWITAMTVDWMDSETAQVAITGRKQAMLQRNLEAVELFNHNRRLGRPADLETVRFAVMQAGCDRSIVYDTLLAANMWYGKKRARYSPELHEWCDSRTADGDPKGRWLKKKLLESRILSSHEEAQETYDCNPLYLDPAAEAYEGGPEDTLTTHKLHWNEVRVLSFPVGGSGLRFYGSKLAALVESRWLVAQRQR
;
A
#
# COMPACT_ATOMS: atom_id res chain seq x y z
N MET A 1 -5.50 -44.67 -5.38
CA MET A 1 -6.50 -44.02 -4.50
C MET A 1 -7.85 -44.09 -5.16
N VAL A 2 -8.89 -44.48 -4.42
CA VAL A 2 -10.27 -44.51 -4.93
C VAL A 2 -10.86 -43.12 -4.75
N LEU A 3 -11.20 -42.44 -5.85
CA LEU A 3 -11.84 -41.12 -5.82
C LEU A 3 -13.22 -41.20 -5.16
N ALA A 4 -13.57 -40.20 -4.35
CA ALA A 4 -14.91 -40.04 -3.81
C ALA A 4 -15.94 -39.81 -4.94
N PRO A 5 -17.23 -40.13 -4.75
CA PRO A 5 -18.23 -39.98 -5.80
C PRO A 5 -18.31 -38.56 -6.39
N ILE A 6 -18.22 -37.53 -5.55
CA ILE A 6 -18.21 -36.12 -5.98
C ILE A 6 -16.97 -35.77 -6.84
N GLU A 7 -15.82 -36.36 -6.54
CA GLU A 7 -14.60 -36.13 -7.30
C GLU A 7 -14.70 -36.75 -8.71
N ARG A 8 -15.50 -37.81 -8.88
CA ARG A 8 -15.70 -38.45 -10.19
C ARG A 8 -16.58 -37.62 -11.13
N LEU A 9 -17.38 -36.70 -10.60
CA LEU A 9 -18.34 -35.91 -11.38
C LEU A 9 -17.64 -35.04 -12.43
N PRO A 10 -18.11 -35.06 -13.68
CA PRO A 10 -17.55 -34.22 -14.74
C PRO A 10 -17.68 -32.73 -14.40
N VAL A 11 -16.84 -31.90 -15.00
CA VAL A 11 -16.70 -30.47 -14.63
C VAL A 11 -18.00 -29.69 -14.82
N GLU A 12 -18.81 -30.10 -15.79
CA GLU A 12 -20.12 -29.55 -16.14
C GLU A 12 -21.14 -29.73 -15.01
N LEU A 13 -20.95 -30.72 -14.14
CA LEU A 13 -21.78 -30.92 -12.94
C LEU A 13 -21.11 -30.30 -11.71
N LEU A 14 -19.78 -30.37 -11.62
CA LEU A 14 -19.04 -29.85 -10.48
C LEU A 14 -19.11 -28.31 -10.38
N GLN A 15 -19.07 -27.61 -11.51
CA GLN A 15 -19.15 -26.14 -11.57
C GLN A 15 -20.50 -25.61 -11.07
N PRO A 16 -21.67 -26.07 -11.55
CA PRO A 16 -22.96 -25.68 -10.98
C PRO A 16 -23.11 -26.03 -9.50
N ILE A 17 -22.60 -27.19 -9.06
CA ILE A 17 -22.61 -27.55 -7.63
C ILE A 17 -21.82 -26.54 -6.80
N PHE A 18 -20.62 -26.17 -7.26
CA PHE A 18 -19.79 -25.17 -6.58
C PHE A 18 -20.47 -23.80 -6.50
N ILE A 19 -21.12 -23.36 -7.57
CA ILE A 19 -21.88 -22.08 -7.61
C ILE A 19 -23.10 -22.15 -6.68
N ALA A 20 -23.85 -23.25 -6.73
CA ALA A 20 -25.03 -23.45 -5.87
C ALA A 20 -24.65 -23.56 -4.39
N ALA A 21 -23.44 -24.03 -4.09
CA ALA A 21 -22.87 -24.04 -2.75
C ALA A 21 -22.32 -22.67 -2.30
N GLY A 22 -22.56 -21.59 -3.05
CA GLY A 22 -22.12 -20.24 -2.68
C GLY A 22 -20.62 -20.04 -2.80
N HIS A 23 -19.98 -20.73 -3.76
CA HIS A 23 -18.54 -20.62 -4.04
C HIS A 23 -17.64 -21.00 -2.86
N GLU A 24 -18.12 -21.90 -1.99
CA GLU A 24 -17.47 -22.29 -0.74
C GLU A 24 -16.03 -22.80 -0.97
N ILE A 25 -15.06 -22.01 -0.48
CA ILE A 25 -13.62 -22.26 -0.68
C ILE A 25 -13.20 -23.56 0.01
N ALA A 26 -13.88 -23.97 1.09
CA ALA A 26 -13.62 -25.25 1.75
C ALA A 26 -13.76 -26.44 0.78
N LEU A 27 -14.64 -26.37 -0.23
CA LEU A 27 -14.81 -27.45 -1.22
C LEU A 27 -13.56 -27.63 -2.08
N ILE A 28 -12.92 -26.52 -2.46
CA ILE A 28 -11.66 -26.53 -3.23
C ILE A 28 -10.51 -27.01 -2.35
N GLN A 29 -10.52 -26.67 -1.05
CA GLN A 29 -9.49 -27.09 -0.10
C GLN A 29 -9.62 -28.57 0.29
N ALA A 30 -10.81 -29.15 0.22
CA ALA A 30 -11.07 -30.54 0.59
C ALA A 30 -10.47 -31.56 -0.39
N SER A 31 -10.28 -31.19 -1.66
CA SER A 31 -9.73 -32.10 -2.68
C SER A 31 -8.95 -31.36 -3.76
N THR A 32 -7.70 -31.77 -3.96
CA THR A 32 -6.86 -31.29 -5.06
C THR A 32 -7.43 -31.64 -6.43
N TYR A 33 -8.19 -32.73 -6.53
CA TYR A 33 -8.83 -33.14 -7.78
C TYR A 33 -10.00 -32.21 -8.14
N ILE A 34 -10.84 -31.89 -7.16
CA ILE A 34 -11.92 -30.91 -7.31
C ILE A 34 -11.32 -29.53 -7.64
N ALA A 35 -10.27 -29.13 -6.92
CA ALA A 35 -9.59 -27.86 -7.17
C ALA A 35 -9.08 -27.77 -8.61
N ALA A 36 -8.43 -28.82 -9.12
CA ALA A 36 -7.93 -28.86 -10.49
C ALA A 36 -9.07 -28.79 -11.53
N ARG A 37 -10.20 -29.48 -11.30
CA ARG A 37 -11.36 -29.44 -12.22
C ARG A 37 -12.09 -28.09 -12.18
N LEU A 38 -12.16 -27.44 -11.02
CA LEU A 38 -12.78 -26.12 -10.86
C LEU A 38 -11.85 -24.97 -11.27
N SER A 39 -10.57 -25.25 -11.53
CA SER A 39 -9.55 -24.28 -11.94
C SER A 39 -9.76 -23.81 -13.37
N SER A 40 -10.76 -22.94 -13.57
CA SER A 40 -11.12 -22.38 -14.87
C SER A 40 -11.41 -20.88 -14.75
N GLU A 41 -11.18 -20.14 -15.84
CA GLU A 41 -11.44 -18.69 -15.89
C GLU A 41 -12.90 -18.34 -15.57
N TYR A 42 -13.84 -19.17 -16.02
CA TYR A 42 -15.26 -19.05 -15.69
C TYR A 42 -15.50 -19.04 -14.18
N ILE A 43 -14.94 -20.01 -13.46
CA ILE A 43 -15.09 -20.12 -12.00
C ILE A 43 -14.37 -18.99 -11.29
N TYR A 44 -13.15 -18.63 -11.72
CA TYR A 44 -12.42 -17.51 -11.10
C TYR A 44 -13.19 -16.20 -11.17
N HIS A 45 -13.76 -15.87 -12.33
CA HIS A 45 -14.61 -14.69 -12.44
C HIS A 45 -15.87 -14.80 -11.59
N SER A 46 -16.55 -15.95 -11.61
CA SER A 46 -17.77 -16.15 -10.81
C SER A 46 -17.50 -16.01 -9.30
N THR A 47 -16.37 -16.56 -8.82
CA THR A 47 -15.90 -16.40 -7.44
C THR A 47 -15.59 -14.94 -7.10
N CYS A 48 -14.96 -14.19 -8.02
CA CYS A 48 -14.71 -12.76 -7.82
C CYS A 48 -16.00 -11.95 -7.81
N ASP A 49 -16.94 -12.24 -8.70
CA ASP A 49 -18.25 -11.58 -8.76
C ASP A 49 -19.00 -11.77 -7.44
N HIS A 50 -18.95 -12.98 -6.88
CA HIS A 50 -19.48 -13.27 -5.55
C HIS A 50 -18.71 -12.47 -4.47
N TYR A 51 -17.46 -12.82 -4.15
CA TYR A 51 -16.80 -12.32 -2.95
C TYR A 51 -16.28 -10.86 -3.00
N LEU A 52 -16.16 -10.24 -4.17
CA LEU A 52 -15.54 -8.91 -4.31
C LEU A 52 -16.53 -7.78 -4.56
N THR A 53 -17.81 -8.08 -4.82
CA THR A 53 -18.79 -7.05 -5.19
C THR A 53 -19.91 -6.85 -4.17
N GLU A 54 -20.23 -7.87 -3.38
CA GLU A 54 -21.35 -7.82 -2.43
C GLU A 54 -20.92 -8.17 -1.00
N VAL A 55 -21.75 -7.77 -0.04
CA VAL A 55 -21.62 -8.20 1.36
C VAL A 55 -22.61 -9.32 1.60
N HIS A 56 -22.10 -10.54 1.79
CA HIS A 56 -22.89 -11.70 2.17
C HIS A 56 -22.26 -12.42 3.36
N GLY A 57 -23.10 -13.14 4.10
CA GLY A 57 -22.69 -13.94 5.25
C GLY A 57 -22.06 -13.13 6.38
N ARG A 58 -21.19 -13.77 7.16
CA ARG A 58 -20.47 -13.08 8.24
C ARG A 58 -19.26 -12.36 7.68
N ARG A 59 -19.01 -11.15 8.21
CA ARG A 59 -17.86 -10.32 7.78
C ARG A 59 -16.51 -11.02 7.92
N ALA A 60 -16.35 -11.87 8.92
CA ALA A 60 -15.12 -12.63 9.14
C ALA A 60 -14.89 -13.68 8.03
N GLU A 61 -15.92 -14.43 7.67
CA GLU A 61 -15.90 -15.42 6.59
C GLU A 61 -15.63 -14.76 5.24
N LEU A 62 -16.31 -13.64 4.95
CA LEU A 62 -16.07 -12.85 3.74
C LEU A 62 -14.62 -12.33 3.65
N SER A 63 -14.07 -11.79 4.75
CA SER A 63 -12.69 -11.30 4.80
C SER A 63 -11.68 -12.44 4.62
N ALA A 64 -11.94 -13.62 5.19
CA ALA A 64 -11.11 -14.81 5.00
C ALA A 64 -11.15 -15.29 3.54
N ALA A 65 -12.34 -15.33 2.93
CA ALA A 65 -12.50 -15.70 1.53
C ALA A 65 -11.77 -14.75 0.59
N GLN A 66 -11.93 -13.43 0.78
CA GLN A 66 -11.20 -12.40 0.03
C GLN A 66 -9.68 -12.57 0.19
N THR A 67 -9.20 -12.82 1.41
CA THR A 67 -7.77 -13.08 1.67
C THR A 67 -7.27 -14.29 0.88
N SER A 68 -8.04 -15.38 0.88
CA SER A 68 -7.70 -16.60 0.13
C SER A 68 -7.65 -16.32 -1.37
N ILE A 69 -8.67 -15.64 -1.93
CA ILE A 69 -8.74 -15.27 -3.34
C ILE A 69 -7.49 -14.49 -3.77
N PHE A 70 -7.11 -13.44 -3.04
CA PHE A 70 -5.92 -12.66 -3.38
C PHE A 70 -4.60 -13.44 -3.19
N SER A 71 -4.58 -14.43 -2.29
CA SER A 71 -3.41 -15.29 -2.06
C SER A 71 -3.21 -16.34 -3.15
N ASN A 72 -4.24 -16.70 -3.90
CA ASN A 72 -4.17 -17.72 -4.95
C ASN A 72 -3.23 -17.33 -6.11
N ARG A 73 -2.59 -18.33 -6.74
CA ARG A 73 -1.63 -18.11 -7.84
C ARG A 73 -2.26 -17.50 -9.09
N TRP A 74 -3.50 -17.88 -9.41
CA TRP A 74 -4.25 -17.37 -10.57
C TRP A 74 -4.64 -15.89 -10.45
N MET A 75 -4.72 -15.36 -9.22
CA MET A 75 -5.02 -13.94 -8.98
C MET A 75 -3.79 -13.07 -9.27
N THR A 76 -3.55 -12.82 -10.56
CA THR A 76 -2.49 -11.96 -11.08
C THR A 76 -3.03 -10.56 -11.39
N TRP A 77 -2.13 -9.59 -11.62
CA TRP A 77 -2.55 -8.25 -12.01
C TRP A 77 -3.35 -8.25 -13.32
N ASN A 78 -2.90 -9.02 -14.32
CA ASN A 78 -3.58 -9.11 -15.61
C ASN A 78 -4.96 -9.74 -15.50
N PHE A 79 -5.10 -10.83 -14.74
CA PHE A 79 -6.41 -11.42 -14.46
C PHE A 79 -7.32 -10.42 -13.75
N PHE A 80 -6.83 -9.73 -12.72
CA PHE A 80 -7.63 -8.80 -11.95
C PHE A 80 -8.11 -7.60 -12.79
N LYS A 81 -7.25 -7.04 -13.66
CA LYS A 81 -7.64 -6.03 -14.65
C LYS A 81 -8.73 -6.54 -15.59
N SER A 82 -8.54 -7.73 -16.16
CA SER A 82 -9.52 -8.38 -17.05
C SER A 82 -10.89 -8.53 -16.37
N TRP A 83 -10.89 -9.01 -15.12
CA TRP A 83 -12.11 -9.13 -14.33
C TRP A 83 -12.78 -7.77 -14.06
N ILE A 84 -12.03 -6.74 -13.67
CA ILE A 84 -12.57 -5.39 -13.47
C ILE A 84 -13.22 -4.86 -14.76
N LEU A 85 -12.51 -4.97 -15.88
CA LEU A 85 -12.99 -4.50 -17.18
C LEU A 85 -14.27 -5.22 -17.59
N ARG A 86 -14.32 -6.55 -17.40
CA ARG A 86 -15.51 -7.36 -17.66
C ARG A 86 -16.68 -6.97 -16.74
N ARG A 87 -16.44 -6.82 -15.44
CA ARG A 87 -17.49 -6.63 -14.43
C ARG A 87 -18.12 -5.25 -14.49
N TYR A 88 -17.29 -4.21 -14.67
CA TYR A 88 -17.70 -2.81 -14.59
C TYR A 88 -17.79 -2.12 -15.94
N GLY A 89 -17.32 -2.75 -17.02
CA GLY A 89 -17.41 -2.24 -18.39
C GLY A 89 -18.82 -1.87 -18.83
N PRO A 90 -19.82 -2.75 -18.63
CA PRO A 90 -21.21 -2.43 -18.97
C PRO A 90 -21.78 -1.23 -18.18
N THR A 91 -21.36 -1.06 -16.92
CA THR A 91 -21.82 0.06 -16.08
C THR A 91 -21.03 1.34 -16.29
N GLY A 92 -19.82 1.26 -16.85
CA GLY A 92 -18.94 2.40 -17.10
C GLY A 92 -18.46 3.12 -15.83
N CYS A 93 -18.38 2.44 -14.69
CA CYS A 93 -17.81 2.98 -13.45
C CYS A 93 -17.54 1.88 -12.40
N LEU A 94 -16.47 2.02 -11.61
CA LEU A 94 -16.15 1.11 -10.49
C LEU A 94 -17.16 1.17 -9.33
N CYS A 95 -18.08 2.14 -9.30
CA CYS A 95 -19.16 2.18 -8.30
C CYS A 95 -20.28 1.17 -8.60
N GLY A 96 -20.29 0.56 -9.80
CA GLY A 96 -21.29 -0.41 -10.23
C GLY A 96 -22.66 0.20 -10.59
N ARG A 97 -22.74 1.53 -10.76
CA ARG A 97 -23.99 2.24 -11.06
C ARG A 97 -23.88 3.02 -12.37
N THR A 98 -25.00 3.19 -13.07
CA THR A 98 -25.12 4.03 -14.27
C THR A 98 -25.70 5.41 -13.91
N PRO A 99 -25.48 6.44 -14.75
CA PRO A 99 -26.08 7.77 -14.54
C PRO A 99 -27.61 7.73 -14.48
N GLY A 100 -28.24 6.92 -15.34
CA GLY A 100 -29.70 6.87 -15.47
C GLY A 100 -30.43 6.04 -14.39
N ASN A 101 -29.79 5.06 -13.75
CA ASN A 101 -30.47 4.10 -12.87
C ASN A 101 -29.81 3.91 -11.49
N GLY A 102 -28.87 4.76 -11.09
CA GLY A 102 -28.22 4.62 -9.78
C GLY A 102 -27.46 5.85 -9.25
N GLY A 103 -27.54 6.99 -9.93
CA GLY A 103 -26.95 8.25 -9.46
C GLY A 103 -25.42 8.27 -9.50
N CYS A 104 -24.80 7.63 -10.49
CA CYS A 104 -23.37 7.85 -10.77
C CYS A 104 -23.21 9.22 -11.46
N PHE A 105 -22.58 10.19 -10.78
CA PHE A 105 -22.46 11.57 -11.26
C PHE A 105 -21.02 11.97 -11.66
N ASP A 106 -20.02 11.11 -11.38
CA ASP A 106 -18.61 11.37 -11.68
C ASP A 106 -17.91 10.05 -12.01
N ALA A 107 -18.23 9.50 -13.19
CA ALA A 107 -17.82 8.17 -13.59
C ALA A 107 -16.28 8.05 -13.68
N GLN A 108 -15.72 7.11 -12.92
CA GLN A 108 -14.30 6.79 -12.96
C GLN A 108 -14.08 5.64 -13.96
N TRP A 109 -14.04 5.97 -15.26
CA TRP A 109 -13.92 4.98 -16.33
C TRP A 109 -13.24 5.52 -17.61
N PRO A 110 -12.35 4.73 -18.26
CA PRO A 110 -11.78 3.47 -17.78
C PRO A 110 -10.92 3.68 -16.51
N PRO A 111 -10.72 2.65 -15.68
CA PRO A 111 -9.87 2.78 -14.51
C PRO A 111 -8.43 3.12 -14.93
N ASN A 112 -7.82 4.11 -14.28
CA ASN A 112 -6.41 4.39 -14.48
C ASN A 112 -5.59 3.32 -13.74
N PHE A 113 -5.26 2.24 -14.45
CA PHE A 113 -4.46 1.14 -13.92
C PHE A 113 -2.98 1.48 -13.74
N GLU A 114 -2.51 2.56 -14.37
CA GLU A 114 -1.13 3.05 -14.30
C GLU A 114 -0.91 3.87 -13.02
N ASP A 115 -1.80 4.84 -12.80
CA ASP A 115 -1.83 5.64 -11.59
C ASP A 115 -3.24 5.70 -11.00
N THR A 116 -3.50 4.76 -10.10
CA THR A 116 -4.79 4.66 -9.42
C THR A 116 -5.07 5.85 -8.51
N SER A 117 -4.04 6.60 -8.12
CA SER A 117 -4.18 7.72 -7.19
C SER A 117 -4.89 8.94 -7.81
N GLN A 118 -4.96 9.00 -9.15
CA GLN A 118 -5.78 9.95 -9.89
C GLN A 118 -7.28 9.62 -9.83
N MET A 119 -7.66 8.40 -9.45
CA MET A 119 -9.07 8.01 -9.36
C MET A 119 -9.67 8.53 -8.05
N VAL A 120 -10.35 9.67 -8.12
CA VAL A 120 -10.94 10.31 -6.94
C VAL A 120 -12.38 9.85 -6.78
N PHE A 121 -12.66 9.19 -5.65
CA PHE A 121 -14.01 8.81 -5.26
C PHE A 121 -14.53 9.75 -4.17
N SER A 122 -15.85 9.96 -4.12
CA SER A 122 -16.50 10.78 -3.09
C SER A 122 -17.29 9.89 -2.13
N ARG A 123 -17.78 10.44 -1.01
CA ARG A 123 -18.55 9.65 -0.02
C ARG A 123 -19.82 9.03 -0.61
N SER A 124 -20.46 9.72 -1.54
CA SER A 124 -21.67 9.27 -2.24
C SER A 124 -21.36 8.45 -3.49
N HIS A 125 -20.08 8.40 -3.91
CA HIS A 125 -19.61 7.71 -5.09
C HIS A 125 -18.36 6.91 -4.74
N LEU A 126 -18.52 5.85 -3.93
CA LEU A 126 -17.43 4.94 -3.57
C LEU A 126 -17.38 3.78 -4.58
N PRO A 127 -16.18 3.22 -4.85
CA PRO A 127 -16.08 2.02 -5.67
C PRO A 127 -16.74 0.87 -4.91
N GLN A 128 -17.43 -0.02 -5.62
CA GLN A 128 -18.05 -1.20 -5.02
C GLN A 128 -16.99 -2.11 -4.38
N LEU A 129 -15.79 -2.13 -4.97
CA LEU A 129 -14.59 -2.79 -4.44
C LEU A 129 -14.13 -2.29 -3.05
N ALA A 130 -14.65 -1.18 -2.54
CA ALA A 130 -14.39 -0.74 -1.16
C ALA A 130 -14.94 -1.73 -0.11
N VAL A 131 -15.80 -2.66 -0.52
CA VAL A 131 -16.26 -3.78 0.31
C VAL A 131 -15.15 -4.77 0.65
N VAL A 132 -14.11 -4.85 -0.19
CA VAL A 132 -13.01 -5.80 -0.05
C VAL A 132 -12.14 -5.41 1.15
N LYS A 133 -12.10 -6.31 2.15
CA LYS A 133 -11.50 -6.13 3.48
C LYS A 133 -10.61 -7.31 3.89
N GLY A 134 -10.10 -8.07 2.92
CA GLY A 134 -9.16 -9.16 3.16
C GLY A 134 -7.77 -8.70 3.62
N ARG A 135 -6.85 -9.64 3.79
CA ARG A 135 -5.43 -9.36 4.06
C ARG A 135 -4.63 -9.31 2.77
N ILE A 136 -3.69 -8.37 2.69
CA ILE A 136 -2.78 -8.26 1.55
C ILE A 136 -1.89 -9.52 1.55
N PRO A 137 -1.85 -10.27 0.43
CA PRO A 137 -1.13 -11.54 0.38
C PRO A 137 0.39 -11.32 0.39
N ARG A 138 1.11 -12.24 1.04
CA ARG A 138 2.58 -12.21 1.16
C ARG A 138 3.32 -12.03 -0.17
N LYS A 139 2.78 -12.59 -1.26
CA LYS A 139 3.33 -12.47 -2.62
C LYS A 139 3.39 -11.03 -3.16
N LEU A 140 2.60 -10.13 -2.60
CA LEU A 140 2.60 -8.69 -2.93
C LEU A 140 3.41 -7.86 -1.93
N LEU A 141 3.88 -8.46 -0.83
CA LEU A 141 4.60 -7.78 0.25
C LEU A 141 6.11 -8.00 0.22
N SER A 142 6.62 -8.74 -0.76
CA SER A 142 8.04 -9.08 -0.90
C SER A 142 8.50 -9.00 -2.35
N GLY A 143 9.81 -8.88 -2.55
CA GLY A 143 10.43 -8.85 -3.88
C GLY A 143 10.28 -10.17 -4.66
N PRO A 144 10.63 -10.20 -5.96
CA PRO A 144 11.12 -9.07 -6.76
C PRO A 144 10.02 -8.02 -7.00
N TRP A 145 10.39 -6.73 -6.98
CA TRP A 145 9.45 -5.61 -7.15
C TRP A 145 9.27 -5.28 -8.64
N THR A 146 8.39 -6.04 -9.30
CA THR A 146 8.00 -5.76 -10.68
C THR A 146 6.96 -4.66 -10.76
N GLU A 147 6.89 -3.97 -11.91
CA GLU A 147 5.91 -2.92 -12.18
C GLU A 147 4.46 -3.39 -11.95
N ASP A 148 4.10 -4.57 -12.47
CA ASP A 148 2.78 -5.18 -12.26
C ASP A 148 2.45 -5.40 -10.77
N LYS A 149 3.44 -5.81 -9.97
CA LYS A 149 3.26 -6.02 -8.52
C LYS A 149 3.00 -4.69 -7.81
N ILE A 150 3.75 -3.65 -8.18
CA ILE A 150 3.61 -2.29 -7.62
C ILE A 150 2.25 -1.72 -7.99
N LYS A 151 1.84 -1.78 -9.26
CA LYS A 151 0.51 -1.33 -9.73
C LYS A 151 -0.62 -2.08 -9.03
N PHE A 152 -0.48 -3.41 -8.90
CA PHE A 152 -1.48 -4.20 -8.20
C PHE A 152 -1.59 -3.82 -6.73
N LEU A 153 -0.46 -3.70 -6.03
CA LEU A 153 -0.43 -3.29 -4.62
C LEU A 153 -1.00 -1.87 -4.45
N ARG A 154 -0.60 -0.92 -5.31
CA ARG A 154 -1.12 0.45 -5.34
C ARG A 154 -2.63 0.48 -5.53
N PHE A 155 -3.17 -0.32 -6.46
CA PHE A 155 -4.61 -0.44 -6.67
C PHE A 155 -5.32 -0.99 -5.43
N LEU A 156 -4.84 -2.08 -4.84
CA LEU A 156 -5.43 -2.66 -3.64
C LEU A 156 -5.45 -1.66 -2.50
N LEU A 157 -4.36 -0.92 -2.30
CA LEU A 157 -4.31 0.15 -1.33
C LEU A 157 -5.32 1.24 -1.69
N TRP A 158 -5.36 1.77 -2.91
CA TRP A 158 -6.17 2.94 -3.19
C TRP A 158 -7.69 2.65 -3.21
N ILE A 159 -8.08 1.50 -3.74
CA ILE A 159 -9.49 1.18 -4.06
C ILE A 159 -10.17 0.30 -3.00
N THR A 160 -9.41 -0.54 -2.30
CA THR A 160 -9.95 -1.50 -1.31
C THR A 160 -9.61 -1.09 0.12
N ALA A 161 -10.16 -1.83 1.08
CA ALA A 161 -9.87 -1.70 2.50
C ALA A 161 -8.96 -2.84 3.02
N MET A 162 -8.19 -3.49 2.14
CA MET A 162 -7.26 -4.54 2.54
C MET A 162 -6.08 -4.02 3.36
N THR A 163 -5.59 -4.83 4.30
CA THR A 163 -4.46 -4.49 5.18
C THR A 163 -3.48 -5.66 5.31
N VAL A 164 -2.24 -5.39 5.71
CA VAL A 164 -1.33 -6.46 6.13
C VAL A 164 -1.84 -7.10 7.43
N ASP A 165 -1.63 -8.40 7.59
CA ASP A 165 -1.87 -9.08 8.87
C ASP A 165 -0.65 -8.92 9.78
N TRP A 166 -0.74 -7.98 10.72
CA TRP A 166 0.34 -7.71 11.69
C TRP A 166 0.31 -8.65 12.90
N MET A 167 -0.76 -9.45 13.07
CA MET A 167 -0.84 -10.43 14.14
C MET A 167 -0.12 -11.73 13.76
N ASP A 168 -0.07 -12.02 12.46
CA ASP A 168 0.74 -13.11 11.93
C ASP A 168 2.21 -12.68 11.82
N SER A 169 3.05 -13.22 12.71
CA SER A 169 4.48 -12.87 12.79
C SER A 169 5.23 -13.07 11.47
N GLU A 170 4.88 -14.11 10.71
CA GLU A 170 5.52 -14.41 9.43
C GLU A 170 5.14 -13.36 8.38
N THR A 171 3.85 -13.02 8.25
CA THR A 171 3.40 -11.96 7.33
C THR A 171 3.96 -10.58 7.71
N ALA A 172 4.02 -10.27 9.01
CA ALA A 172 4.64 -9.04 9.50
C ALA A 172 6.12 -8.96 9.11
N GLN A 173 6.87 -10.06 9.30
CA GLN A 173 8.27 -10.13 8.93
C GLN A 173 8.48 -10.03 7.41
N VAL A 174 7.59 -10.64 6.61
CA VAL A 174 7.60 -10.52 5.15
C VAL A 174 7.42 -9.06 4.73
N ALA A 175 6.49 -8.32 5.32
CA ALA A 175 6.28 -6.90 5.00
C ALA A 175 7.49 -6.02 5.39
N ILE A 176 8.05 -6.22 6.58
CA ILE A 176 9.25 -5.49 7.05
C ILE A 176 10.44 -5.76 6.12
N THR A 177 10.65 -7.03 5.77
CA THR A 177 11.74 -7.46 4.89
C THR A 177 11.49 -6.97 3.46
N GLY A 178 10.25 -6.95 3.00
CA GLY A 178 9.85 -6.44 1.69
C GLY A 178 10.22 -4.98 1.48
N ARG A 179 9.97 -4.13 2.48
CA ARG A 179 10.40 -2.73 2.47
C ARG A 179 11.92 -2.62 2.33
N LYS A 180 12.68 -3.41 3.11
CA LYS A 180 14.15 -3.46 3.03
C LYS A 180 14.62 -3.93 1.65
N GLN A 181 13.97 -4.95 1.08
CA GLN A 181 14.24 -5.44 -0.28
C GLN A 181 13.96 -4.38 -1.35
N ALA A 182 12.90 -3.58 -1.21
CA ALA A 182 12.59 -2.49 -2.13
C ALA A 182 13.73 -1.45 -2.15
N MET A 183 14.24 -1.10 -0.97
CA MET A 183 15.39 -0.20 -0.83
C MET A 183 16.65 -0.79 -1.46
N LEU A 184 16.98 -2.05 -1.16
CA LEU A 184 18.15 -2.74 -1.73
C LEU A 184 18.07 -2.87 -3.26
N GLN A 185 16.86 -3.01 -3.83
CA GLN A 185 16.62 -3.05 -5.27
C GLN A 185 16.54 -1.66 -5.92
N ARG A 186 16.75 -0.58 -5.17
CA ARG A 186 16.59 0.81 -5.62
C ARG A 186 15.25 1.09 -6.29
N ASN A 187 14.19 0.42 -5.83
CA ASN A 187 12.85 0.59 -6.38
C ASN A 187 12.09 1.67 -5.60
N LEU A 188 12.17 2.91 -6.08
CA LEU A 188 11.55 4.07 -5.44
C LEU A 188 10.03 3.89 -5.28
N GLU A 189 9.33 3.47 -6.32
CA GLU A 189 7.86 3.35 -6.28
C GLU A 189 7.38 2.36 -5.21
N ALA A 190 8.06 1.24 -5.03
CA ALA A 190 7.75 0.28 -3.98
C ALA A 190 8.04 0.87 -2.59
N VAL A 191 9.16 1.58 -2.42
CA VAL A 191 9.50 2.28 -1.17
C VAL A 191 8.44 3.31 -0.80
N GLU A 192 7.99 4.12 -1.77
CA GLU A 192 6.95 5.13 -1.58
C GLU A 192 5.63 4.51 -1.09
N LEU A 193 5.25 3.32 -1.61
CA LEU A 193 4.08 2.60 -1.10
C LEU A 193 4.20 2.27 0.38
N PHE A 194 5.37 1.81 0.85
CA PHE A 194 5.59 1.52 2.27
C PHE A 194 5.67 2.78 3.14
N ASN A 195 6.35 3.81 2.66
CA ASN A 195 6.61 5.04 3.42
C ASN A 195 5.33 5.86 3.65
N HIS A 196 4.41 5.84 2.69
CA HIS A 196 3.22 6.70 2.70
C HIS A 196 1.90 5.95 2.93
N ASN A 197 1.93 4.64 3.22
CA ASN A 197 0.73 3.85 3.49
C ASN A 197 0.80 3.07 4.80
N ARG A 198 0.05 3.52 5.83
CA ARG A 198 0.04 2.88 7.16
C ARG A 198 -0.51 1.45 7.16
N ARG A 199 -1.25 1.05 6.12
CA ARG A 199 -1.73 -0.33 5.97
C ARG A 199 -0.63 -1.32 5.63
N LEU A 200 0.50 -0.84 5.10
CA LEU A 200 1.73 -1.61 4.89
C LEU A 200 2.69 -1.57 6.08
N GLY A 201 2.30 -0.92 7.18
CA GLY A 201 2.98 -1.04 8.46
C GLY A 201 3.31 0.28 9.11
N ARG A 202 4.33 0.24 9.98
CA ARG A 202 4.82 1.44 10.64
C ARG A 202 5.40 2.40 9.59
N PRO A 203 5.15 3.71 9.75
CA PRO A 203 5.73 4.72 8.88
C PRO A 203 7.27 4.68 8.93
N ALA A 204 7.91 5.29 7.93
CA ALA A 204 9.36 5.46 7.91
C ALA A 204 9.85 6.18 9.16
N ASP A 205 10.82 5.58 9.85
CA ASP A 205 11.47 6.11 11.04
C ASP A 205 12.99 6.25 10.84
N LEU A 206 13.70 6.65 11.89
CA LEU A 206 15.14 6.86 11.82
C LEU A 206 15.91 5.55 11.55
N GLU A 207 15.42 4.41 12.03
CA GLU A 207 16.01 3.10 11.69
C GLU A 207 15.87 2.83 10.19
N THR A 208 14.72 3.17 9.61
CA THR A 208 14.47 3.05 8.17
C THR A 208 15.40 3.95 7.36
N VAL A 209 15.63 5.19 7.81
CA VAL A 209 16.61 6.11 7.20
C VAL A 209 18.03 5.55 7.30
N ARG A 210 18.44 5.05 8.48
CA ARG A 210 19.75 4.42 8.68
C ARG A 210 19.96 3.23 7.75
N PHE A 211 18.96 2.38 7.59
CA PHE A 211 19.02 1.26 6.66
C PHE A 211 19.22 1.73 5.21
N ALA A 212 18.45 2.73 4.77
CA ALA A 212 18.54 3.27 3.41
C ALA A 212 19.93 3.85 3.10
N VAL A 213 20.54 4.55 4.07
CA VAL A 213 21.86 5.17 3.93
C VAL A 213 22.98 4.13 4.02
N MET A 214 23.01 3.36 5.11
CA MET A 214 24.17 2.55 5.46
C MET A 214 24.18 1.17 4.78
N GLN A 215 23.01 0.62 4.45
CA GLN A 215 22.89 -0.75 3.90
C GLN A 215 22.38 -0.76 2.46
N ALA A 216 21.52 0.18 2.06
CA ALA A 216 20.95 0.25 0.71
C ALA A 216 21.69 1.20 -0.25
N GLY A 217 22.90 1.64 0.12
CA GLY A 217 23.78 2.40 -0.78
C GLY A 217 23.48 3.89 -0.89
N CYS A 218 22.66 4.45 0.01
CA CYS A 218 22.31 5.87 0.06
C CYS A 218 21.81 6.37 -1.32
N ASP A 219 20.75 5.72 -1.82
CA ASP A 219 20.03 6.19 -3.00
C ASP A 219 19.33 7.51 -2.69
N ARG A 220 19.63 8.54 -3.49
CA ARG A 220 19.23 9.92 -3.24
C ARG A 220 17.71 10.08 -3.18
N SER A 221 16.98 9.40 -4.07
CA SER A 221 15.52 9.48 -4.15
C SER A 221 14.86 8.75 -2.98
N ILE A 222 15.32 7.54 -2.68
CA ILE A 222 14.81 6.73 -1.58
C ILE A 222 15.07 7.38 -0.22
N VAL A 223 16.29 7.89 0.00
CA VAL A 223 16.65 8.55 1.26
C VAL A 223 15.85 9.84 1.43
N TYR A 224 15.72 10.64 0.37
CA TYR A 224 14.91 11.86 0.39
C TYR A 224 13.44 11.57 0.71
N ASP A 225 12.81 10.61 0.03
CA ASP A 225 11.44 10.19 0.29
C ASP A 225 11.24 9.66 1.71
N THR A 226 12.18 8.83 2.18
CA THR A 226 12.14 8.24 3.53
C THR A 226 12.26 9.31 4.61
N LEU A 227 13.13 10.31 4.43
CA LEU A 227 13.24 11.47 5.33
C LEU A 227 11.96 12.31 5.32
N LEU A 228 11.41 12.58 4.13
CA LEU A 228 10.17 13.33 3.97
C LEU A 228 9.01 12.63 4.70
N ALA A 229 8.84 11.34 4.48
CA ALA A 229 7.85 10.51 5.18
C ALA A 229 8.08 10.54 6.70
N ALA A 230 9.30 10.32 7.16
CA ALA A 230 9.61 10.33 8.58
C ALA A 230 9.30 11.69 9.24
N ASN A 231 9.57 12.80 8.55
CA ASN A 231 9.24 14.16 9.01
C ASN A 231 7.74 14.40 9.09
N MET A 232 7.00 13.91 8.09
CA MET A 232 5.54 14.00 8.04
C MET A 232 4.88 13.24 9.20
N TRP A 233 5.32 12.01 9.47
CA TRP A 233 4.67 11.12 10.43
C TRP A 233 5.06 11.35 11.89
N TYR A 234 6.33 11.63 12.18
CA TYR A 234 6.83 11.77 13.57
C TYR A 234 6.77 13.20 14.10
N GLY A 235 6.39 14.16 13.26
CA GLY A 235 6.01 15.51 13.64
C GLY A 235 7.17 16.41 14.08
N LYS A 236 6.88 17.72 14.11
CA LYS A 236 7.84 18.82 14.29
C LYS A 236 8.43 18.97 15.71
N LYS A 237 8.07 18.09 16.66
CA LYS A 237 8.18 18.39 18.10
C LYS A 237 9.31 17.69 18.85
N ARG A 238 10.06 16.77 18.21
CA ARG A 238 11.22 16.12 18.84
C ARG A 238 12.38 16.07 17.87
N ALA A 239 13.51 16.64 18.29
CA ALA A 239 14.78 16.37 17.65
C ALA A 239 15.05 14.87 17.71
N ARG A 240 15.61 14.33 16.63
CA ARG A 240 16.05 12.95 16.52
C ARG A 240 17.56 12.95 16.47
N TYR A 241 18.19 11.89 16.97
CA TYR A 241 19.65 11.82 17.08
C TYR A 241 20.15 10.56 16.41
N SER A 242 21.18 10.69 15.58
CA SER A 242 21.91 9.54 15.05
C SER A 242 23.36 9.93 14.79
N PRO A 243 24.26 9.70 15.76
CA PRO A 243 25.69 9.95 15.54
C PRO A 243 26.22 9.15 14.36
N GLU A 244 25.70 7.93 14.13
CA GLU A 244 26.17 7.04 13.07
C GLU A 244 25.91 7.60 11.66
N LEU A 245 24.82 8.35 11.48
CA LEU A 245 24.53 9.02 10.20
C LEU A 245 25.44 10.23 9.99
N HIS A 246 25.80 10.96 11.05
CA HIS A 246 26.72 12.09 10.97
C HIS A 246 28.15 11.62 10.73
N GLU A 247 28.61 10.59 11.44
CA GLU A 247 29.92 9.93 11.19
C GLU A 247 30.02 9.40 9.76
N TRP A 248 28.95 8.79 9.25
CA TRP A 248 28.89 8.36 7.84
C TRP A 248 29.03 9.55 6.88
N CYS A 249 28.33 10.65 7.14
CA CYS A 249 28.44 11.86 6.31
C CYS A 249 29.86 12.44 6.33
N ASP A 250 30.49 12.49 7.50
CA ASP A 250 31.82 13.06 7.69
C ASP A 250 32.90 12.21 7.00
N SER A 251 32.84 10.89 7.16
CA SER A 251 33.72 9.95 6.45
C SER A 251 33.59 10.11 4.93
N ARG A 252 32.36 10.14 4.41
CA ARG A 252 32.11 10.28 2.96
C ARG A 252 32.56 11.64 2.42
N THR A 253 32.38 12.70 3.20
CA THR A 253 32.85 14.03 2.83
C THR A 253 34.37 14.09 2.78
N ALA A 254 35.06 13.44 3.73
CA ALA A 254 36.51 13.33 3.74
C ALA A 254 37.04 12.52 2.53
N ASP A 255 36.30 11.50 2.10
CA ASP A 255 36.59 10.71 0.90
C ASP A 255 36.27 11.45 -0.42
N GLY A 256 35.73 12.67 -0.34
CA GLY A 256 35.35 13.47 -1.52
C GLY A 256 34.01 13.09 -2.15
N ASP A 257 33.25 12.18 -1.55
CA ASP A 257 31.93 11.75 -2.03
C ASP A 257 30.88 12.85 -1.76
N PRO A 258 30.22 13.40 -2.81
CA PRO A 258 29.24 14.47 -2.65
C PRO A 258 28.01 14.04 -1.84
N LYS A 259 27.73 12.73 -1.73
CA LYS A 259 26.63 12.20 -0.89
C LYS A 259 26.78 12.57 0.57
N GLY A 260 28.00 12.66 1.08
CA GLY A 260 28.27 13.03 2.47
C GLY A 260 27.75 14.43 2.78
N ARG A 261 28.11 15.42 1.94
CA ARG A 261 27.66 16.82 2.09
C ARG A 261 26.15 16.95 1.91
N TRP A 262 25.61 16.33 0.86
CA TRP A 262 24.18 16.33 0.59
C TRP A 262 23.38 15.76 1.76
N LEU A 263 23.71 14.56 2.23
CA LEU A 263 22.98 13.92 3.32
C LEU A 263 23.09 14.74 4.61
N LYS A 264 24.28 15.25 4.95
CA LYS A 264 24.47 16.11 6.14
C LYS A 264 23.52 17.30 6.13
N LYS A 265 23.34 17.93 4.97
CA LYS A 265 22.36 19.01 4.78
C LYS A 265 20.91 18.54 4.96
N LYS A 266 20.53 17.38 4.42
CA LYS A 266 19.17 16.82 4.58
C LYS A 266 18.86 16.39 6.02
N LEU A 267 19.85 15.89 6.75
CA LEU A 267 19.72 15.58 8.18
C LEU A 267 19.47 16.85 8.99
N LEU A 268 20.20 17.92 8.70
CA LEU A 268 19.99 19.24 9.32
C LEU A 268 18.57 19.78 9.04
N GLU A 269 18.13 19.77 7.77
CA GLU A 269 16.76 20.16 7.37
C GLU A 269 15.69 19.30 8.09
N SER A 270 16.01 18.04 8.35
CA SER A 270 15.15 17.07 9.06
C SER A 270 15.27 17.11 10.58
N ARG A 271 16.12 18.00 11.13
CA ARG A 271 16.45 18.11 12.56
C ARG A 271 16.89 16.77 13.16
N ILE A 272 17.70 16.03 12.41
CA ILE A 272 18.38 14.83 12.88
C ILE A 272 19.79 15.28 13.28
N LEU A 273 20.02 15.43 14.58
CA LEU A 273 21.23 16.00 15.17
C LEU A 273 22.26 14.91 15.48
N SER A 274 23.51 15.32 15.70
CA SER A 274 24.60 14.39 16.03
C SER A 274 24.58 14.01 17.51
N SER A 275 24.24 14.96 18.39
CA SER A 275 24.23 14.80 19.85
C SER A 275 23.07 15.54 20.51
N HIS A 276 22.81 15.21 21.78
CA HIS A 276 21.80 15.88 22.61
C HIS A 276 22.13 17.35 22.91
N GLU A 277 23.41 17.74 22.84
CA GLU A 277 23.91 19.06 23.20
C GLU A 277 23.62 20.10 22.11
N GLU A 278 23.70 19.70 20.83
CA GLU A 278 23.36 20.55 19.67
C GLU A 278 21.89 21.01 19.64
N ALA A 279 21.02 20.31 20.36
CA ALA A 279 19.58 20.61 20.40
C ALA A 279 19.25 21.87 21.21
N GLN A 280 20.12 22.28 22.15
CA GLN A 280 19.88 23.44 23.01
C GLN A 280 20.16 24.77 22.29
N GLU A 281 21.02 24.78 21.27
CA GLU A 281 21.37 25.99 20.51
C GLU A 281 20.44 26.26 19.32
N THR A 282 19.66 25.27 18.88
CA THR A 282 18.86 25.37 17.64
C THR A 282 17.39 25.74 17.92
N TYR A 283 17.16 26.90 18.53
CA TYR A 283 15.82 27.50 18.62
C TYR A 283 15.67 28.61 17.58
N ASP A 284 15.16 28.29 16.37
CA ASP A 284 14.08 29.08 15.76
C ASP A 284 13.40 28.47 14.49
N CYS A 285 12.07 28.52 14.55
CA CYS A 285 11.05 28.77 13.52
C CYS A 285 11.08 28.28 12.05
N ASN A 286 11.98 27.41 11.57
CA ASN A 286 11.80 26.88 10.20
C ASN A 286 10.94 25.60 10.14
N PRO A 287 9.91 25.52 9.28
CA PRO A 287 9.18 24.27 9.05
C PRO A 287 10.16 23.17 8.61
N LEU A 288 9.92 21.91 9.01
CA LEU A 288 10.59 20.74 8.45
C LEU A 288 10.32 20.70 6.94
N TYR A 289 11.12 21.43 6.18
CA TYR A 289 11.09 21.56 4.74
C TYR A 289 12.40 20.98 4.24
N LEU A 290 12.30 19.83 3.57
CA LEU A 290 13.42 19.31 2.79
C LEU A 290 13.43 20.08 1.48
N ASP A 291 14.51 20.81 1.24
CA ASP A 291 14.71 21.49 -0.04
C ASP A 291 15.35 20.49 -1.02
N PRO A 292 14.71 20.10 -2.13
CA PRO A 292 15.34 19.17 -3.08
C PRO A 292 16.61 19.74 -3.74
N ALA A 293 16.78 21.06 -3.79
CA ALA A 293 17.90 21.73 -4.46
C ALA A 293 19.12 21.99 -3.56
N ALA A 294 18.92 22.07 -2.24
CA ALA A 294 20.02 22.37 -1.32
C ALA A 294 21.08 21.26 -1.30
N GLU A 295 22.34 21.63 -1.53
CA GLU A 295 23.49 20.72 -1.72
C GLU A 295 23.24 19.65 -2.81
N ALA A 296 22.43 19.98 -3.82
CA ALA A 296 22.29 19.13 -4.99
C ALA A 296 23.63 19.00 -5.72
N TYR A 297 23.90 17.81 -6.24
CA TYR A 297 25.12 17.49 -6.97
C TYR A 297 24.79 16.66 -8.22
N GLU A 298 25.72 16.66 -9.17
CA GLU A 298 25.62 15.86 -10.39
C GLU A 298 26.18 14.45 -10.13
N GLY A 299 25.27 13.50 -9.86
CA GLY A 299 25.61 12.09 -9.63
C GLY A 299 25.62 11.21 -10.89
N GLY A 300 25.26 11.78 -12.05
CA GLY A 300 25.06 11.03 -13.30
C GLY A 300 23.70 10.33 -13.38
N PRO A 301 23.48 9.50 -14.42
CA PRO A 301 22.17 8.89 -14.70
C PRO A 301 21.69 7.92 -13.60
N GLU A 302 22.61 7.30 -12.87
CA GLU A 302 22.33 6.33 -11.81
C GLU A 302 22.13 6.96 -10.41
N ASP A 303 22.34 8.28 -10.27
CA ASP A 303 22.25 8.98 -8.98
C ASP A 303 21.62 10.39 -9.15
N THR A 304 20.43 10.38 -9.74
CA THR A 304 19.59 11.57 -9.90
C THR A 304 18.44 11.54 -8.90
N LEU A 305 18.18 12.66 -8.21
CA LEU A 305 16.98 12.77 -7.36
C LEU A 305 15.75 12.85 -8.24
N THR A 306 14.89 11.86 -8.04
CA THR A 306 13.54 11.83 -8.57
C THR A 306 12.58 11.97 -7.40
N THR A 307 11.63 12.89 -7.52
CA THR A 307 10.55 13.06 -6.53
C THR A 307 9.21 12.89 -7.22
N HIS A 308 8.40 11.93 -6.77
CA HIS A 308 7.04 11.80 -7.26
C HIS A 308 6.07 12.65 -6.43
N LYS A 309 5.10 13.26 -7.10
CA LYS A 309 3.98 13.91 -6.41
C LYS A 309 2.97 12.84 -5.98
N LEU A 310 3.03 12.42 -4.73
CA LEU A 310 2.17 11.36 -4.20
C LEU A 310 0.85 11.93 -3.67
N HIS A 311 -0.28 11.56 -4.29
CA HIS A 311 -1.62 11.96 -3.83
C HIS A 311 -2.00 11.41 -2.45
N TRP A 312 -1.29 10.38 -1.96
CA TRP A 312 -1.40 9.89 -0.57
C TRP A 312 -1.14 11.00 0.46
N ASN A 313 -0.31 11.98 0.11
CA ASN A 313 0.18 13.03 0.98
C ASN A 313 -0.59 14.36 0.85
N GLU A 314 -1.57 14.43 -0.07
CA GLU A 314 -2.41 15.61 -0.24
C GLU A 314 -3.44 15.73 0.90
N VAL A 315 -3.01 16.35 2.00
CA VAL A 315 -3.89 16.79 3.07
C VAL A 315 -4.72 17.97 2.56
N ARG A 316 -5.97 17.73 2.13
CA ARG A 316 -6.94 18.83 2.10
C ARG A 316 -7.27 19.18 3.55
N VAL A 317 -6.74 20.30 4.04
CA VAL A 317 -7.12 20.92 5.31
C VAL A 317 -8.61 21.24 5.23
N LEU A 318 -9.45 20.29 5.62
CA LEU A 318 -10.83 20.56 5.97
C LEU A 318 -10.78 21.05 7.41
N SER A 319 -10.72 22.37 7.57
CA SER A 319 -10.97 23.06 8.83
C SER A 319 -12.40 22.75 9.26
N PHE A 320 -12.58 21.71 10.07
CA PHE A 320 -13.80 21.52 10.84
C PHE A 320 -13.63 22.22 12.18
N PRO A 321 -14.50 23.19 12.54
CA PRO A 321 -14.50 23.75 13.87
C PRO A 321 -15.31 22.82 14.77
N VAL A 322 -14.69 21.84 15.44
CA VAL A 322 -15.31 21.20 16.61
C VAL A 322 -14.25 20.83 17.63
N GLY A 323 -14.46 21.31 18.86
CA GLY A 323 -13.58 21.11 20.01
C GLY A 323 -13.45 19.67 20.47
N GLY A 324 -12.38 19.41 21.21
CA GLY A 324 -12.18 18.18 21.98
C GLY A 324 -11.40 17.09 21.24
N SER A 325 -10.12 16.91 21.62
CA SER A 325 -9.19 15.83 21.22
C SER A 325 -8.67 15.84 19.77
N GLY A 326 -7.52 16.50 19.58
CA GLY A 326 -6.83 16.60 18.29
C GLY A 326 -6.15 15.30 17.87
N LEU A 327 -6.80 14.55 16.97
CA LEU A 327 -6.15 13.63 16.05
C LEU A 327 -6.12 14.29 14.66
N ARG A 328 -4.93 14.68 14.20
CA ARG A 328 -4.72 15.15 12.82
C ARG A 328 -4.57 13.93 11.92
N PHE A 329 -5.47 13.80 10.95
CA PHE A 329 -5.39 12.77 9.93
C PHE A 329 -4.55 13.26 8.75
N TYR A 330 -3.59 12.43 8.35
CA TYR A 330 -2.77 12.64 7.15
C TYR A 330 -3.17 11.56 6.15
N GLY A 331 -3.82 11.96 5.06
CA GLY A 331 -4.25 11.06 3.98
C GLY A 331 -5.28 11.71 3.06
N SER A 332 -5.32 11.26 1.80
CA SER A 332 -6.37 11.64 0.84
C SER A 332 -7.76 11.34 1.41
N LYS A 333 -8.78 12.12 1.02
CA LYS A 333 -10.14 12.03 1.59
C LYS A 333 -10.70 10.59 1.57
N LEU A 334 -10.31 9.76 0.59
CA LEU A 334 -10.67 8.34 0.50
C LEU A 334 -9.90 7.44 1.45
N ALA A 335 -8.57 7.58 1.54
CA ALA A 335 -7.75 6.85 2.50
C ALA A 335 -8.20 7.17 3.94
N ALA A 336 -8.47 8.44 4.23
CA ALA A 336 -9.03 8.88 5.50
C ALA A 336 -10.49 8.41 5.73
N LEU A 337 -11.29 8.17 4.67
CA LEU A 337 -12.65 7.63 4.77
C LEU A 337 -12.67 6.12 5.03
N VAL A 338 -11.73 5.39 4.44
CA VAL A 338 -11.50 3.97 4.68
C VAL A 338 -10.85 3.77 6.06
N GLU A 339 -9.92 4.64 6.46
CA GLU A 339 -9.26 4.65 7.78
C GLU A 339 -10.15 5.16 8.92
N SER A 340 -11.05 6.12 8.71
CA SER A 340 -11.97 6.61 9.76
C SER A 340 -12.97 5.52 10.19
N ARG A 341 -13.34 4.60 9.29
CA ARG A 341 -14.05 3.36 9.66
C ARG A 341 -13.19 2.35 10.43
N TRP A 342 -11.86 2.45 10.34
CA TRP A 342 -10.91 1.57 11.02
C TRP A 342 -10.73 1.96 12.50
N LEU A 343 -10.66 3.26 12.83
CA LEU A 343 -10.50 3.73 14.21
C LEU A 343 -11.77 3.59 15.08
N VAL A 344 -12.96 3.66 14.48
CA VAL A 344 -14.21 3.35 15.20
C VAL A 344 -14.24 1.88 15.64
N ALA A 345 -13.62 0.98 14.86
CA ALA A 345 -13.56 -0.45 15.17
C ALA A 345 -12.48 -0.82 16.22
N GLN A 346 -11.44 0.01 16.41
CA GLN A 346 -10.46 -0.20 17.48
C GLN A 346 -10.88 0.39 18.84
N ARG A 347 -11.84 1.32 18.88
CA ARG A 347 -12.41 1.84 20.14
C ARG A 347 -13.56 1.01 20.71
N GLN A 348 -13.92 -0.10 20.07
CA GLN A 348 -14.96 -1.04 20.53
C GLN A 348 -14.42 -2.44 20.82
N ARG A 349 -13.14 -2.54 21.22
CA ARG A 349 -12.61 -3.72 21.92
C ARG A 349 -12.40 -3.39 23.38
#